data_AF-A0A4Y9ZDN4-F1
#
_entry.id   AF-A0A4Y9ZDN4-F1
#
_cell.length_a   1.000
_cell.length_b   1.000
_cell.length_c   1.000
_cell.angle_alpha   90.00
_cell.angle_beta   90.00
_cell.angle_gamma   90.00
#
_symmetry.space_group_name_H-M   'P 1'
#
loop_
_entity.id
_entity.type
_entity.pdbx_description
1 polymer ?
#
loop_
_entity_poly.entity_id
_entity_poly.type
_entity_poly.pdbx_seq_one_letter_code
_entity_poly.pdbx_strand_id
1 'polypeptide(L)'
;MASKQQQQTAAQQQAAAAAAAAAEQKKIDEYIEKIHYSDRYSDDEYEYRHVILPKPLFKLIPKQYFSPDDSGTLRLLSEQEWRHIGITQSLGWVHYEVHAPEPHVLLFRRAKNFDAQLAQQQLYEQQQQQYANAKAAGTRNGRKK
;
A
#
# COMPACT_ATOMS: atom_id res chain seq x y z
N MET A 1 -11.02 13.34 -47.32
CA MET A 1 -9.59 13.56 -47.02
C MET A 1 -9.36 14.04 -45.59
N ALA A 2 -10.14 14.99 -45.06
CA ALA A 2 -9.91 15.57 -43.71
C ALA A 2 -10.03 14.60 -42.51
N SER A 3 -10.91 13.60 -42.56
CA SER A 3 -11.17 12.69 -41.42
C SER A 3 -10.01 11.72 -41.11
N LYS A 4 -9.25 11.26 -42.12
CA LYS A 4 -8.07 10.40 -41.90
C LYS A 4 -6.89 11.15 -41.25
N GLN A 5 -6.71 12.42 -41.58
CA GLN A 5 -5.67 13.27 -41.01
C GLN A 5 -5.91 13.53 -39.51
N GLN A 6 -7.17 13.78 -39.13
CA GLN A 6 -7.58 14.02 -37.74
C GLN A 6 -7.45 12.78 -36.84
N GLN A 7 -7.74 11.59 -37.39
CA GLN A 7 -7.56 10.33 -36.65
C GLN A 7 -6.06 9.99 -36.45
N GLN A 8 -5.21 10.28 -37.44
CA GLN A 8 -3.76 10.06 -37.30
C GLN A 8 -3.12 10.98 -36.26
N THR A 9 -3.50 12.26 -36.21
CA THR A 9 -2.96 13.20 -35.21
C THR A 9 -3.43 12.86 -33.79
N ALA A 10 -4.68 12.43 -33.61
CA ALA A 10 -5.17 11.97 -32.31
C ALA A 10 -4.42 10.73 -31.82
N ALA A 11 -4.20 9.74 -32.69
CA ALA A 11 -3.44 8.53 -32.34
C ALA A 11 -1.97 8.85 -31.98
N GLN A 12 -1.32 9.76 -32.71
CA GLN A 12 0.03 10.22 -32.39
C GLN A 12 0.10 10.97 -31.05
N GLN A 13 -0.86 11.85 -30.75
CA GLN A 13 -0.93 12.53 -29.46
C GLN A 13 -1.13 11.55 -28.30
N GLN A 14 -2.00 10.55 -28.49
CA GLN A 14 -2.27 9.53 -27.47
C GLN A 14 -1.04 8.64 -27.21
N ALA A 15 -0.31 8.26 -28.27
CA ALA A 15 0.94 7.52 -28.15
C ALA A 15 2.05 8.33 -27.46
N ALA A 16 2.16 9.62 -27.76
CA ALA A 16 3.11 10.51 -27.09
C ALA A 16 2.79 10.69 -25.60
N ALA A 17 1.52 10.85 -25.24
CA ALA A 17 1.07 10.94 -23.85
C ALA A 17 1.35 9.64 -23.07
N ALA A 18 1.09 8.48 -23.68
CA ALA A 18 1.39 7.18 -23.08
C ALA A 18 2.91 6.99 -22.85
N ALA A 19 3.75 7.40 -23.81
CA ALA A 19 5.20 7.33 -23.67
C ALA A 19 5.73 8.26 -22.57
N ALA A 20 5.16 9.47 -22.45
CA ALA A 20 5.51 10.40 -21.39
C ALA A 20 5.11 9.87 -20.00
N ALA A 21 3.89 9.32 -19.87
CA ALA A 21 3.44 8.67 -18.64
C ALA A 21 4.31 7.47 -18.26
N ALA A 22 4.73 6.65 -19.22
CA ALA A 22 5.64 5.53 -18.96
C ALA A 22 7.03 6.00 -18.48
N ALA A 23 7.55 7.09 -19.05
CA ALA A 23 8.82 7.67 -18.62
C ALA A 23 8.73 8.30 -17.21
N GLU A 24 7.58 8.90 -16.88
CA GLU A 24 7.29 9.41 -15.54
C GLU A 24 7.17 8.26 -14.53
N GLN A 25 6.44 7.20 -14.88
CA GLN A 25 6.32 6.00 -14.05
C GLN A 25 7.69 5.40 -13.74
N LYS A 26 8.56 5.28 -14.75
CA LYS A 26 9.93 4.77 -14.53
C LYS A 26 10.73 5.62 -13.53
N LYS A 27 10.55 6.95 -13.53
CA LYS A 27 11.17 7.84 -12.54
C LYS A 27 10.57 7.65 -11.15
N ILE A 28 9.25 7.48 -11.07
CA ILE A 28 8.56 7.19 -9.81
C ILE A 28 9.09 5.88 -9.23
N ASP A 29 9.21 4.83 -10.05
CA ASP A 29 9.75 3.54 -9.64
C ASP A 29 11.18 3.68 -9.09
N GLU A 30 12.04 4.45 -9.77
CA GLU A 30 13.41 4.75 -9.28
C GLU A 30 13.40 5.48 -7.93
N TYR A 31 12.40 6.34 -7.67
CA TYR A 31 12.26 6.96 -6.36
C TYR A 31 11.70 5.99 -5.32
N ILE A 32 10.80 5.08 -5.69
CA ILE A 32 10.26 4.06 -4.79
C ILE A 32 11.39 3.14 -4.30
N GLU A 33 12.31 2.75 -5.17
CA GLU A 33 13.50 1.95 -4.81
C GLU A 33 14.41 2.67 -3.80
N LYS A 34 14.37 4.01 -3.76
CA LYS A 34 15.16 4.84 -2.85
C LYS A 34 14.46 5.14 -1.53
N ILE A 35 13.27 4.58 -1.28
CA ILE A 35 12.59 4.70 0.02
C ILE A 35 13.46 4.01 1.09
N HIS A 36 13.77 4.75 2.14
CA HIS A 36 14.57 4.25 3.25
C HIS A 36 13.69 3.78 4.40
N TYR A 37 13.97 2.58 4.91
CA TYR A 37 13.26 1.96 6.03
C TYR A 37 14.22 1.84 7.21
N SER A 38 13.85 2.38 8.36
CA SER A 38 14.67 2.25 9.57
C SER A 38 14.70 0.82 10.09
N ASP A 39 15.64 0.55 10.99
CA ASP A 39 15.54 -0.61 11.88
C ASP A 39 14.28 -0.52 12.75
N ARG A 40 13.79 -1.69 13.19
CA ARG A 40 12.66 -1.77 14.11
C ARG A 40 13.16 -1.56 15.53
N TYR A 41 12.42 -0.78 16.30
CA TYR A 41 12.60 -0.61 17.74
C TYR A 41 11.26 -0.90 18.42
N SER A 42 11.28 -1.30 19.69
CA SER A 42 10.06 -1.72 20.38
C SER A 42 10.03 -1.25 21.82
N ASP A 43 8.84 -1.00 22.33
CA ASP A 43 8.57 -0.96 23.76
C ASP A 43 7.83 -2.24 24.21
N ASP A 44 7.07 -2.14 25.29
CA ASP A 44 6.31 -3.23 25.87
C ASP A 44 5.07 -3.60 25.03
N GLU A 45 4.47 -2.63 24.33
CA GLU A 45 3.19 -2.78 23.63
C GLU A 45 3.33 -2.82 22.10
N TYR A 46 4.25 -2.04 21.54
CA TYR A 46 4.38 -1.79 20.11
C TYR A 46 5.80 -1.98 19.58
N GLU A 47 5.87 -2.38 18.31
CA GLU A 47 7.03 -2.20 17.45
C GLU A 47 6.87 -0.93 16.63
N TYR A 48 7.97 -0.24 16.37
CA TYR A 48 8.05 1.03 15.69
C TYR A 48 9.09 1.00 14.59
N ARG A 49 8.87 1.85 13.59
CA ARG A 49 9.79 2.11 12.47
C ARG A 49 9.44 3.46 11.89
N HIS A 50 10.43 4.15 11.33
CA HIS A 50 10.19 5.27 10.44
C HIS A 50 10.56 4.92 9.00
N VAL A 51 9.83 5.52 8.06
CA VAL A 51 10.08 5.43 6.62
C VAL A 51 10.38 6.82 6.11
N ILE A 52 11.49 6.97 5.41
CA ILE A 52 11.93 8.24 4.85
C ILE A 52 11.71 8.20 3.34
N LEU A 53 10.83 9.08 2.85
CA LEU A 53 10.54 9.22 1.44
C LEU A 53 11.60 10.12 0.77
N PRO A 54 12.09 9.77 -0.43
CA PRO A 54 12.90 10.69 -1.22
C PRO A 54 12.13 11.98 -1.48
N LYS A 55 12.79 13.12 -1.33
CA LYS A 55 12.18 14.45 -1.55
C LYS A 55 11.48 14.59 -2.92
N PRO A 56 11.98 14.02 -4.04
CA PRO A 56 11.26 14.03 -5.30
C PRO A 56 9.93 13.26 -5.25
N LEU A 57 9.90 12.08 -4.64
CA LEU A 57 8.68 11.29 -4.46
C LEU A 57 7.66 12.03 -3.58
N PHE A 58 8.13 12.62 -2.48
CA PHE A 58 7.29 13.38 -1.57
C PHE A 58 6.54 14.54 -2.27
N LYS A 59 7.19 15.23 -3.21
CA LYS A 59 6.59 16.31 -3.99
C LYS A 59 5.54 15.84 -5.00
N LEU A 60 5.57 14.57 -5.38
CA LEU A 60 4.61 13.97 -6.32
C LEU A 60 3.37 13.43 -5.61
N ILE A 61 3.36 13.41 -4.26
CA ILE A 61 2.22 12.93 -3.50
C ILE A 61 0.99 13.82 -3.78
N PRO A 62 -0.19 13.23 -4.03
CA PRO A 62 -1.40 13.99 -4.25
C PRO A 62 -1.77 14.90 -3.06
N LYS A 63 -2.23 16.13 -3.35
CA LYS A 63 -2.53 17.15 -2.32
C LYS A 63 -3.56 16.69 -1.27
N GLN A 64 -4.46 15.78 -1.60
CA GLN A 64 -5.46 15.23 -0.67
C GLN A 64 -4.87 14.36 0.46
N TYR A 65 -3.60 13.97 0.35
CA TYR A 65 -2.87 13.25 1.40
C TYR A 65 -2.12 14.20 2.34
N PHE A 66 -2.15 15.51 2.06
CA PHE A 66 -1.62 16.53 2.94
C PHE A 66 -2.69 17.03 3.90
N SER A 67 -2.25 17.47 5.07
CA SER A 67 -3.11 18.11 6.06
C SER A 67 -3.61 19.47 5.54
N PRO A 68 -4.84 19.89 5.88
CA PRO A 68 -5.44 21.14 5.39
C PRO A 68 -4.92 22.40 6.10
N ASP A 69 -4.08 22.25 7.11
CA ASP A 69 -3.61 23.30 8.02
C ASP A 69 -2.36 24.05 7.52
N ASP A 70 -2.04 23.94 6.22
CA ASP A 70 -0.85 24.51 5.57
C ASP A 70 0.49 24.09 6.20
N SER A 71 0.50 23.09 7.09
CA SER A 71 1.71 22.58 7.77
C SER A 71 2.73 21.96 6.81
N GLY A 72 2.31 21.66 5.56
CA GLY A 72 3.13 20.94 4.59
C GLY A 72 3.38 19.47 4.96
N THR A 73 2.65 18.97 5.95
CA THR A 73 2.75 17.59 6.43
C THR A 73 1.69 16.70 5.79
N LEU A 74 1.96 15.40 5.75
CA LEU A 74 0.94 14.41 5.39
C LEU A 74 -0.04 14.26 6.55
N ARG A 75 -1.32 14.05 6.22
CA ARG A 75 -2.28 13.56 7.22
C ARG A 75 -1.96 12.11 7.56
N LEU A 76 -2.64 11.57 8.57
CA LEU A 76 -2.61 10.13 8.82
C LEU A 76 -3.15 9.37 7.60
N LEU A 77 -2.40 8.35 7.19
CA LEU A 77 -2.65 7.59 5.97
C LEU A 77 -3.10 6.19 6.36
N SER A 78 -4.16 5.71 5.72
CA SER A 78 -4.58 4.32 5.82
C SER A 78 -3.59 3.38 5.13
N GLU A 79 -3.68 2.08 5.42
CA GLU A 79 -2.82 1.06 4.79
C GLU A 79 -2.82 1.17 3.27
N GLN A 80 -4.00 1.30 2.67
CA GLN A 80 -4.11 1.43 1.23
C GLN A 80 -3.38 2.68 0.73
N GLU A 81 -3.55 3.82 1.37
CA GLU A 81 -2.99 5.10 0.89
C GLU A 81 -1.45 5.10 0.91
N TRP A 82 -0.82 4.64 2.00
CA TRP A 82 0.64 4.60 2.04
C TRP A 82 1.23 3.50 1.14
N ARG A 83 0.51 2.40 0.90
CA ARG A 83 0.87 1.39 -0.11
C ARG A 83 0.86 1.99 -1.52
N HIS A 84 -0.13 2.82 -1.84
CA HIS A 84 -0.22 3.48 -3.16
C HIS A 84 0.91 4.50 -3.41
N ILE A 85 1.53 5.05 -2.36
CA ILE A 85 2.73 5.89 -2.49
C ILE A 85 3.97 5.05 -2.87
N GLY A 86 3.91 3.72 -2.71
CA GLY A 86 5.02 2.80 -2.98
C GLY A 86 5.75 2.31 -1.72
N ILE A 87 5.25 2.65 -0.53
CA ILE A 87 5.79 2.11 0.73
C ILE A 87 5.41 0.63 0.82
N THR A 88 6.41 -0.24 1.02
CA THR A 88 6.23 -1.69 1.12
C THR A 88 6.80 -2.21 2.44
N GLN A 89 5.93 -2.81 3.26
CA GLN A 89 6.31 -3.44 4.54
C GLN A 89 5.38 -4.63 4.85
N SER A 90 5.63 -5.35 5.95
CA SER A 90 4.74 -6.45 6.37
C SER A 90 3.34 -5.95 6.76
N LEU A 91 2.42 -6.87 7.07
CA LEU A 91 1.09 -6.52 7.55
C LEU A 91 1.13 -5.94 8.98
N GLY A 92 0.12 -5.15 9.32
CA GLY A 92 -0.13 -4.66 10.69
C GLY A 92 0.51 -3.32 11.04
N TRP A 93 1.26 -2.70 10.12
CA TRP A 93 1.83 -1.37 10.33
C TRP A 93 0.79 -0.26 10.14
N VAL A 94 0.75 0.67 11.10
CA VAL A 94 -0.15 1.81 11.14
C VAL A 94 0.66 3.10 11.14
N HIS A 95 0.40 4.00 10.19
CA HIS A 95 0.91 5.37 10.22
C HIS A 95 0.20 6.11 11.35
N TYR A 96 0.89 6.38 12.46
CA TYR A 96 0.25 6.77 13.71
C TYR A 96 0.48 8.22 14.12
N GLU A 97 1.56 8.84 13.63
CA GLU A 97 1.94 10.19 14.00
C GLU A 97 2.66 10.89 12.85
N VAL A 98 2.50 12.22 12.81
CA VAL A 98 3.07 13.09 11.79
C VAL A 98 4.29 13.81 12.37
N HIS A 99 5.41 13.76 11.65
CA HIS A 99 6.63 14.41 12.06
C HIS A 99 6.80 15.77 11.35
N ALA A 100 6.36 16.86 11.99
CA ALA A 100 6.39 18.20 11.40
C ALA A 100 7.79 18.72 10.98
N PRO A 101 8.88 18.51 11.76
CA PRO A 101 10.21 18.98 11.37
C PRO A 101 10.72 18.39 10.05
N GLU A 102 10.43 17.11 9.81
CA GLU A 102 10.79 16.41 8.57
C GLU A 102 9.55 15.74 7.96
N PRO A 103 8.75 16.45 7.15
CA PRO A 103 7.42 15.97 6.70
C PRO A 103 7.48 14.75 5.76
N HIS A 104 8.67 14.43 5.25
CA HIS A 104 8.95 13.26 4.42
C HIS A 104 9.32 12.01 5.24
N VAL A 105 9.33 12.12 6.58
CA VAL A 105 9.51 11.02 7.52
C VAL A 105 8.13 10.59 8.04
N LEU A 106 7.75 9.36 7.76
CA LEU A 106 6.48 8.77 8.21
C LEU A 106 6.75 7.79 9.35
N LEU A 107 5.97 7.92 10.44
CA LEU A 107 6.12 7.13 11.65
C LEU A 107 5.10 5.99 11.68
N PHE A 108 5.59 4.76 11.75
CA PHE A 108 4.77 3.56 11.79
C PHE A 108 4.89 2.84 13.13
N ARG A 109 3.78 2.28 13.58
CA ARG A 109 3.74 1.35 14.72
C ARG A 109 2.95 0.09 14.37
N ARG A 110 3.26 -1.02 15.03
CA ARG A 110 2.59 -2.31 14.89
C ARG A 110 2.50 -2.96 16.27
N ALA A 111 1.37 -3.60 16.59
CA ALA A 111 1.24 -4.30 17.88
C ALA A 111 2.27 -5.45 17.96
N LYS A 112 2.96 -5.59 19.08
CA LYS A 112 4.04 -6.58 19.23
C LYS A 112 3.54 -8.03 19.14
N ASN A 113 2.28 -8.25 19.53
CA ASN A 113 1.60 -9.55 19.42
C ASN A 113 0.89 -9.78 18.06
N PHE A 114 1.02 -8.86 17.11
CA PHE A 114 0.31 -8.94 15.82
C PHE A 114 0.62 -10.23 15.06
N ASP A 115 1.89 -10.60 14.93
CA ASP A 115 2.30 -11.79 14.17
C ASP A 115 1.75 -13.08 14.82
N ALA A 116 1.70 -13.12 16.15
CA ALA A 116 1.12 -14.24 16.90
C ALA A 116 -0.41 -14.32 16.74
N GLN A 117 -1.11 -13.18 16.81
CA GLN A 117 -2.56 -13.10 16.60
C GLN A 117 -2.93 -13.54 15.18
N LEU A 118 -2.18 -13.09 14.17
CA LEU A 118 -2.43 -13.44 12.78
C LEU A 118 -2.25 -14.95 12.55
N ALA A 119 -1.20 -15.54 13.10
CA ALA A 119 -0.98 -16.99 13.03
C ALA A 119 -2.14 -17.77 13.69
N GLN A 120 -2.59 -17.33 14.87
CA GLN A 120 -3.72 -17.95 15.55
C GLN A 120 -5.01 -17.88 14.72
N GLN A 121 -5.28 -16.73 14.11
CA GLN A 121 -6.45 -16.55 13.25
C GLN A 121 -6.41 -17.50 12.03
N GLN A 122 -5.26 -17.61 11.36
CA GLN A 122 -5.09 -18.49 10.20
C GLN A 122 -5.32 -19.96 10.55
N LEU A 123 -4.84 -20.42 11.71
CA LEU A 123 -5.05 -21.79 12.17
C LEU A 123 -6.54 -22.08 12.43
N TYR A 124 -7.24 -21.13 13.04
CA TYR A 124 -8.67 -21.25 13.30
C TYR A 124 -9.48 -21.36 11.99
N GLU A 125 -9.17 -20.53 11.01
CA GLU A 125 -9.81 -20.56 9.69
C GLU A 125 -9.58 -21.89 8.97
N GLN A 126 -8.36 -22.44 9.02
CA GLN A 126 -8.05 -23.75 8.44
C GLN A 126 -8.85 -24.87 9.10
N GLN A 127 -8.97 -24.86 10.43
CA GLN A 127 -9.76 -25.85 11.16
C GLN A 127 -11.25 -25.79 10.77
N GLN A 128 -11.81 -24.59 10.66
CA GLN A 128 -13.21 -24.41 10.24
C GLN A 128 -13.45 -24.92 8.81
N GLN A 129 -12.53 -24.62 7.89
CA GLN A 129 -12.61 -25.11 6.51
C GLN A 129 -12.55 -26.64 6.45
N GLN A 130 -11.66 -27.26 7.22
CA GLN A 130 -11.57 -28.72 7.31
C GLN A 130 -12.87 -29.33 7.85
N TYR A 131 -13.45 -28.74 8.90
CA TYR A 131 -14.75 -29.17 9.44
C TYR A 131 -15.88 -29.04 8.41
N ALA A 132 -15.97 -27.91 7.72
CA ALA A 132 -16.96 -27.68 6.67
C ALA A 132 -16.83 -28.71 5.53
N ASN A 133 -15.61 -28.98 5.09
CA ASN A 133 -15.32 -29.97 4.04
C ASN A 133 -15.70 -31.40 4.48
N ALA A 134 -15.37 -31.79 5.71
CA ALA A 134 -15.75 -33.09 6.27
C ALA A 134 -17.28 -33.27 6.34
N LYS A 135 -18.01 -32.23 6.76
CA LYS A 135 -19.48 -32.23 6.80
C LYS A 135 -20.09 -32.34 5.40
N ALA A 136 -19.54 -31.62 4.42
CA ALA A 136 -19.99 -31.69 3.02
C ALA A 136 -19.75 -33.08 2.40
N ALA A 137 -18.63 -33.73 2.71
CA ALA A 137 -18.34 -35.09 2.26
C ALA A 137 -19.32 -36.13 2.84
N GLY A 138 -19.70 -36.01 4.12
CA GLY A 138 -20.63 -36.92 4.78
C GLY A 138 -22.06 -36.88 4.22
N THR A 139 -22.50 -35.75 3.66
CA THR A 139 -23.89 -35.58 3.17
C THR A 139 -24.11 -36.22 1.77
N ARG A 140 -23.05 -36.41 0.97
CA ARG A 140 -23.17 -37.01 -0.39
C ARG A 140 -23.46 -38.52 -0.39
N ASN A 141 -23.11 -39.26 0.66
CA ASN A 141 -23.32 -40.72 0.70
C ASN A 141 -24.71 -41.16 1.18
N GLY A 142 -25.63 -40.23 1.50
CA GLY A 142 -26.95 -40.53 2.04
C GLY A 142 -28.13 -40.50 1.06
N ARG A 143 -27.94 -40.15 -0.22
CA ARG A 143 -29.05 -39.95 -1.18
C ARG A 143 -29.11 -41.07 -2.23
N LYS A 144 -29.46 -42.29 -1.80
CA LYS A 144 -30.03 -43.34 -2.66
C LYS A 144 -31.18 -44.05 -1.94
N LYS A 145 -32.41 -43.64 -2.24
CA LYS A 145 -33.60 -44.48 -2.28
C LYS A 145 -34.44 -44.02 -3.45
#